data_AF-A0A4Q6AJC8-F1
#
_entry.id   AF-A0A4Q6AJC8-F1
#
_cell.length_a   1.000
_cell.length_b   1.000
_cell.length_c   1.000
_cell.angle_alpha   90.00
_cell.angle_beta   90.00
_cell.angle_gamma   90.00
#
_symmetry.space_group_name_H-M   'P 1'
#
loop_
_entity.id
_entity.type
_entity.pdbx_description
1 polymer ?
#
loop_
_entity_poly.entity_id
_entity_poly.type
_entity_poly.pdbx_seq_one_letter_code
_entity_poly.pdbx_strand_id
1 'polypeptide(L)' 'MKNLLIFTFLLFSGSFSLRGQNVIRQAACSDAGIARQADSLKRLFAQDGFVVVKEASVTMESEYEMPVI' A
#
# COMPACT_ATOMS: atom_id res chain seq x y z
N MET A 1 -5.14 -49.01 17.44
CA MET A 1 -5.76 -48.15 16.39
C MET A 1 -6.20 -46.78 16.91
N LYS A 2 -6.57 -46.60 18.19
CA LYS A 2 -6.99 -45.32 18.76
C LYS A 2 -5.93 -44.19 18.67
N ASN A 3 -4.66 -44.53 18.82
CA ASN A 3 -3.55 -43.55 18.75
C ASN A 3 -3.28 -43.06 17.32
N LEU A 4 -3.62 -43.88 16.31
CA LEU A 4 -3.49 -43.49 14.90
C LEU A 4 -4.53 -42.42 14.52
N LEU A 5 -5.75 -42.55 15.04
CA LEU A 5 -6.83 -41.58 14.82
C LEU A 5 -6.54 -40.21 15.43
N ILE A 6 -5.86 -40.18 16.58
CA ILE A 6 -5.45 -38.92 17.22
C ILE A 6 -4.39 -38.22 16.36
N PHE A 7 -3.47 -38.99 15.76
CA PHE A 7 -2.40 -38.45 14.92
C PHE A 7 -2.94 -37.86 13.61
N THR A 8 -3.91 -38.51 12.96
CA THR A 8 -4.56 -37.98 11.76
C THR A 8 -5.41 -36.74 12.05
N PHE A 9 -6.08 -36.67 13.20
CA PHE A 9 -6.82 -35.48 13.62
C PHE A 9 -5.92 -34.25 13.84
N LEU A 10 -4.75 -34.45 14.46
CA LEU A 10 -3.79 -33.37 14.69
C LEU A 10 -3.19 -32.82 13.40
N LEU A 11 -2.88 -33.69 12.42
CA LEU A 11 -2.39 -33.29 11.10
C LEU A 11 -3.42 -32.48 10.31
N PHE A 12 -4.71 -32.81 10.43
CA PHE A 12 -5.77 -32.07 9.74
C PHE A 12 -5.99 -30.67 10.34
N SER A 13 -5.76 -30.53 11.65
CA SER A 13 -5.97 -29.29 12.41
C SER A 13 -4.96 -28.17 12.09
N GLY A 14 -3.81 -28.50 11.49
CA GLY A 14 -2.75 -27.53 11.16
C GLY A 14 -2.94 -26.80 9.83
N SER A 15 -3.97 -27.13 9.05
CA SER A 15 -4.15 -26.63 7.67
C SER A 15 -4.83 -25.26 7.58
N PHE A 16 -5.12 -24.60 8.71
CA PHE A 16 -5.74 -23.28 8.68
C PHE A 16 -4.72 -22.22 8.24
N SER A 17 -4.87 -21.71 7.02
CA SER A 17 -4.11 -20.56 6.53
C SER A 17 -4.47 -19.31 7.34
N LEU A 18 -3.59 -18.91 8.25
CA LEU A 18 -3.66 -17.61 8.90
C LEU A 18 -3.42 -16.54 7.82
N ARG A 19 -4.48 -15.83 7.41
CA ARG A 19 -4.33 -14.65 6.56
C ARG A 19 -3.89 -13.48 7.44
N GLY A 20 -2.68 -12.96 7.19
CA GLY A 20 -2.22 -11.73 7.83
C GLY A 20 -3.13 -10.55 7.47
N GLN A 21 -3.14 -9.53 8.33
CA GLN A 21 -3.81 -8.26 8.04
C GLN A 21 -3.20 -7.65 6.76
N ASN A 22 -4.05 -7.12 5.88
CA ASN A 22 -3.58 -6.36 4.73
C ASN A 22 -2.90 -5.09 5.25
N VAL A 23 -1.58 -5.02 5.15
CA VAL A 23 -0.80 -3.82 5.48
C VAL A 23 -0.69 -2.97 4.23
N ILE A 24 -1.23 -1.76 4.25
CA ILE A 24 -0.97 -0.80 3.20
C ILE A 24 0.50 -0.39 3.24
N ARG A 25 1.14 -0.51 2.08
CA ARG A 25 2.50 -0.03 1.85
C ARG A 25 2.42 1.18 0.94
N GLN A 26 3.27 2.16 1.21
CA GLN A 26 3.42 3.30 0.30
C GLN A 26 3.85 2.76 -1.06
N ALA A 27 3.02 2.97 -2.07
CA ALA A 27 3.31 2.69 -3.46
C ALA A 27 3.30 4.01 -4.22
N ALA A 28 4.33 4.24 -5.02
CA ALA A 28 4.39 5.41 -5.87
C ALA A 28 3.25 5.36 -6.89
N CYS A 29 2.56 6.48 -7.08
CA CYS A 29 1.56 6.59 -8.15
C CYS A 29 2.29 6.77 -9.49
N SER A 30 1.98 5.90 -10.46
CA SER A 30 2.56 5.93 -11.81
C SER A 30 1.58 6.43 -12.88
N ASP A 31 0.55 7.18 -12.49
CA ASP A 31 -0.44 7.71 -13.42
C ASP A 31 0.13 8.88 -14.24
N ALA A 32 0.17 8.72 -15.57
CA ALA A 32 0.72 9.71 -16.48
C ALA A 32 -0.15 10.98 -16.62
N GLY A 33 -1.43 10.91 -16.31
CA GLY A 33 -2.32 12.07 -16.22
C GLY A 33 -1.96 12.94 -15.02
N ILE A 34 -1.86 12.32 -13.84
CA ILE A 34 -1.49 12.99 -12.59
C ILE A 34 -0.08 13.58 -12.68
N ALA A 35 0.88 12.86 -13.25
CA ALA A 35 2.25 13.36 -13.45
C ALA A 35 2.28 14.66 -14.27
N ARG A 36 1.52 14.72 -15.38
CA ARG A 36 1.42 15.92 -16.23
C ARG A 36 0.75 17.09 -15.51
N GLN A 37 -0.23 16.81 -14.65
CA GLN A 37 -0.89 17.83 -13.83
C GLN A 37 0.07 18.39 -12.77
N ALA A 38 0.83 17.52 -12.10
CA ALA A 38 1.86 17.93 -11.15
C ALA A 38 2.95 18.80 -11.81
N ASP A 39 3.36 18.48 -13.03
CA ASP A 39 4.29 19.30 -13.82
C ASP A 39 3.74 20.70 -14.12
N SER A 40 2.43 20.82 -14.33
CA SER A 40 1.77 22.10 -14.55
C SER A 40 1.82 22.97 -13.28
N LEU A 41 1.59 22.37 -12.11
CA LEU A 41 1.71 23.06 -10.82
C LEU A 41 3.16 23.50 -10.54
N LYS A 42 4.14 22.66 -10.84
CA LYS A 42 5.57 23.02 -10.72
C LYS A 42 5.92 24.24 -11.56
N ARG A 43 5.40 24.32 -12.78
CA ARG A 43 5.59 25.50 -13.66
C ARG A 43 4.94 26.74 -13.08
N LEU A 44 3.71 26.62 -12.56
CA LEU A 44 3.02 27.74 -11.91
C LEU A 44 3.82 28.25 -10.71
N PHE A 45 4.27 27.37 -9.83
CA PHE A 45 5.09 27.74 -8.67
C PHE A 45 6.41 28.41 -9.08
N ALA A 46 7.06 27.91 -10.12
CA ALA A 46 8.28 28.52 -10.64
C ALA A 46 8.05 29.93 -11.21
N GLN A 47 6.90 30.19 -11.85
CA GLN A 47 6.53 31.53 -12.32
C GLN A 47 6.36 32.51 -11.17
N ASP A 48 5.84 32.04 -10.04
CA ASP A 48 5.65 32.83 -8.82
C ASP A 48 6.93 32.92 -7.95
N GLY A 49 8.06 32.37 -8.42
CA GLY A 49 9.35 32.42 -7.73
C GLY A 49 9.54 31.37 -6.63
N PHE A 50 8.66 30.37 -6.55
CA PHE A 50 8.79 29.25 -5.61
C PHE A 50 9.53 28.05 -6.24
N VAL A 51 10.15 27.23 -5.39
CA VAL A 51 10.81 25.98 -5.79
C VAL A 51 10.20 24.80 -5.06
N VAL A 52 9.88 23.74 -5.80
CA VAL A 52 9.41 22.48 -5.21
C VAL A 52 10.62 21.71 -4.67
N VAL A 53 10.66 21.54 -3.34
CA VAL A 53 11.77 20.87 -2.64
C VAL A 53 11.61 19.35 -2.65
N LYS A 54 10.37 18.86 -2.58
CA LYS A 54 10.07 17.43 -2.56
C LYS A 54 8.68 17.16 -3.13
N GLU A 55 8.57 16.13 -3.96
CA GLU A 55 7.33 15.62 -4.53
C GLU A 55 7.18 14.16 -4.10
N ALA A 56 5.97 13.76 -3.69
CA ALA A 56 5.61 12.38 -3.40
C ALA A 56 4.18 12.15 -3.90
N SER A 57 3.99 11.09 -4.70
CA SER A 57 2.68 10.71 -5.24
C SER A 57 2.32 9.32 -4.70
N VAL A 58 1.07 9.16 -4.26
CA VAL A 58 0.57 7.93 -3.66
C VAL A 58 -0.81 7.63 -4.23
N THR A 59 -1.06 6.36 -4.54
CA THR A 59 -2.39 5.91 -4.95
C THR A 59 -3.33 5.92 -3.75
N MET A 60 -4.49 6.57 -3.89
CA MET A 60 -5.53 6.56 -2.86
C MET A 60 -6.20 5.19 -2.83
N GLU A 61 -6.15 4.54 -1.67
CA GLU A 61 -6.89 3.31 -1.38
C GLU A 61 -8.02 3.65 -0.40
N SER A 62 -9.25 3.19 -0.67
CA SER A 62 -10.37 3.46 0.24
C SER A 62 -10.19 2.74 1.57
N GLU A 63 -10.73 3.30 2.66
CA GLU A 63 -10.74 2.70 4.02
C GLU A 63 -9.43 2.81 4.80
N TYR A 64 -8.40 3.48 4.25
CA TYR A 64 -7.13 3.66 4.95
C TYR A 64 -6.68 5.12 4.93
N GLU A 65 -6.17 5.56 6.07
CA GLU A 65 -5.55 6.88 6.24
C GLU A 65 -4.03 6.72 6.21
N MET A 66 -3.35 7.52 5.38
CA MET A 66 -1.89 7.52 5.33
C MET A 66 -1.35 8.66 6.20
N PRO A 67 -0.56 8.37 7.26
CA PRO A 67 0.07 9.43 8.04
C PRO A 67 1.16 10.11 7.22
N VAL A 68 1.09 11.44 7.14
CA VAL A 68 2.17 12.28 6.59
C VAL A 68 3.05 12.68 7.77
N ILE A 69 4.33 12.31 7.72
CA ILE A 69 5.36 12.66 8.72
C ILE A 69 6.30 13.71 8.12
#